data_AF-A7TCV5-F1
#
_entry.id   AF-A7TCV5-F1
#
_cell.length_a   1.000
_cell.length_b   1.000
_cell.length_c   1.000
_cell.angle_alpha   90.00
_cell.angle_beta   90.00
_cell.angle_gamma   90.00
#
_symmetry.space_group_name_H-M   'P 1'
#
loop_
_entity.id
_entity.type
_entity.pdbx_description
1 polymer ?
#
loop_
_entity_poly.entity_id
_entity_poly.type
_entity_poly.pdbx_seq_one_letter_code
_entity_poly.pdbx_strand_id
1 'polypeptide(L)'
;MFLGHGYEWWVSRDNVRMNYWGGAIPGSNQCACGMTSSCAYSGNACNWNDMRWRSDGGLLTDKASLPVREMRFGDFDSSNEHGYHTLGKLKCYGISQSGIAV
;
A
#
# COMPACT_ATOMS: atom_id res chain seq x y z
N MET A 1 5.16 -8.65 2.58
CA MET A 1 5.23 -7.43 1.74
C MET A 1 6.39 -6.59 2.23
N PHE A 2 7.48 -6.54 1.47
CA PHE A 2 8.78 -5.96 1.87
C PHE A 2 8.97 -4.53 1.39
N LEU A 3 8.13 -3.60 1.85
CA LEU A 3 8.32 -2.18 1.55
C LEU A 3 9.74 -1.66 1.89
N GLY A 4 10.41 -2.29 2.86
CA GLY A 4 11.76 -1.94 3.32
C GLY A 4 12.95 -2.57 2.58
N HIS A 5 12.75 -3.62 1.78
CA HIS A 5 13.87 -4.28 1.07
C HIS A 5 14.04 -3.78 -0.38
N GLY A 6 13.16 -2.88 -0.82
CA GLY A 6 13.25 -2.31 -2.16
C GLY A 6 12.75 -3.21 -3.27
N TYR A 7 12.02 -4.27 -2.93
CA TYR A 7 11.38 -5.17 -3.89
C TYR A 7 9.93 -4.78 -4.17
N GLU A 8 9.23 -4.14 -3.22
CA GLU A 8 7.85 -3.70 -3.42
C GLU A 8 7.62 -2.23 -3.11
N TRP A 9 6.96 -1.54 -4.03
CA TRP A 9 6.47 -0.17 -3.86
C TRP A 9 5.40 0.13 -4.91
N TRP A 10 4.67 1.21 -4.69
CA TRP A 10 3.80 1.77 -5.73
C TRP A 10 4.31 3.14 -6.17
N VAL A 11 3.91 3.54 -7.37
CA VAL A 11 4.32 4.81 -7.98
C VAL A 11 3.13 5.76 -8.00
N SER A 12 3.34 6.97 -7.48
CA SER A 12 2.32 8.03 -7.43
C SER A 12 2.02 8.62 -8.80
N ARG A 13 0.98 9.46 -8.87
CA ARG A 13 0.63 10.26 -10.04
C ARG A 13 1.81 11.07 -10.60
N ASP A 14 2.73 11.50 -9.73
CA ASP A 14 3.87 12.36 -10.05
C ASP A 14 5.17 11.57 -10.24
N ASN A 15 5.07 10.25 -10.47
CA ASN A 15 6.20 9.34 -10.61
C ASN A 15 7.09 9.19 -9.37
N VAL A 16 6.54 9.50 -8.19
CA VAL A 16 7.27 9.34 -6.93
C VAL A 16 7.08 7.92 -6.41
N ARG A 17 8.17 7.29 -6.00
CA ARG A 17 8.13 6.00 -5.30
C ARG A 17 7.53 6.19 -3.91
N MET A 18 6.48 5.42 -3.63
CA MET A 18 5.75 5.46 -2.36
C MET A 18 6.06 4.20 -1.54
N ASN A 19 6.63 4.40 -0.36
CA ASN A 19 7.16 3.33 0.49
C ASN A 19 6.20 2.89 1.61
N TYR A 20 4.92 3.24 1.53
CA TYR A 20 3.88 2.80 2.47
C TYR A 20 2.78 2.06 1.70
N TRP A 21 2.01 1.20 2.37
CA TRP A 21 0.92 0.46 1.75
C TRP A 21 -0.42 0.69 2.43
N GLY A 22 -1.51 0.32 1.74
CA GLY A 22 -2.89 0.56 2.13
C GLY A 22 -3.16 0.39 3.63
N GLY A 23 -3.88 1.36 4.21
CA GLY A 23 -4.13 1.46 5.65
C GLY A 23 -3.01 2.10 6.47
N ALA A 24 -1.80 2.27 5.93
CA ALA A 24 -0.72 3.01 6.58
C ALA A 24 -0.74 4.51 6.27
N ILE A 25 -0.12 5.28 7.15
CA ILE A 25 0.03 6.74 6.99
C ILE A 25 1.08 7.01 5.88
N PRO A 26 0.86 7.99 5.00
CA PRO A 26 1.85 8.38 3.99
C PRO A 26 3.21 8.71 4.62
N GLY A 27 4.29 8.19 4.03
CA GLY A 27 5.65 8.39 4.52
C GLY A 27 6.05 7.56 5.75
N SER A 28 5.14 6.75 6.30
CA SER A 28 5.42 5.92 7.49
C SER A 28 6.42 4.79 7.27
N ASN A 29 6.68 4.42 6.00
CA ASN A 29 7.40 3.20 5.62
C ASN A 29 6.78 1.91 6.17
N GLN A 30 5.46 1.91 6.40
CA GLN A 30 4.73 0.80 7.03
C GLN A 30 3.57 0.32 6.17
N CYS A 31 3.04 -0.84 6.55
CA CYS A 31 1.78 -1.42 6.11
C CYS A 31 0.72 -1.29 7.23
N ALA A 32 -0.54 -1.62 6.93
CA ALA A 32 -1.62 -1.60 7.92
C ALA A 32 -1.27 -2.36 9.21
N CYS A 33 -0.69 -3.57 9.12
CA CYS A 33 -0.36 -4.35 10.31
C CYS A 33 0.70 -3.68 11.20
N GLY A 34 1.61 -2.90 10.60
CA GLY A 34 2.64 -2.17 11.35
C GLY A 34 2.03 -1.05 12.17
N MET A 35 1.08 -0.31 11.59
CA MET A 35 0.32 0.73 12.28
C MET A 35 -0.42 0.20 13.51
N THR A 36 -0.91 -1.03 13.46
CA THR A 36 -1.73 -1.66 14.51
C THR A 36 -0.96 -2.63 15.39
N SER A 37 0.36 -2.77 15.21
CA SER A 37 1.19 -3.78 15.89
C SER A 37 0.64 -5.21 15.79
N SER A 38 -0.05 -5.50 14.68
CA SER A 38 -0.74 -6.78 14.44
C SER A 38 -0.08 -7.61 13.34
N CYS A 39 1.13 -7.26 12.92
CA CYS A 39 1.90 -8.10 12.02
C CYS A 39 2.22 -9.45 12.68
N ALA A 40 2.55 -10.45 11.86
CA ALA A 40 3.02 -11.76 12.28
C ALA A 40 4.04 -11.74 13.43
N TYR A 41 4.97 -10.79 13.34
CA TYR A 41 5.99 -10.52 14.33
C TYR A 41 5.78 -9.08 14.79
N SER A 42 5.55 -8.92 16.09
CA SER A 42 5.32 -7.61 16.69
C SER A 42 6.55 -6.71 16.50
N GLY A 43 6.31 -5.41 16.26
CA GLY A 43 7.36 -4.42 15.99
C GLY A 43 7.78 -4.30 14.52
N ASN A 44 7.30 -5.18 13.64
CA ASN A 44 7.58 -5.07 12.21
C ASN A 44 6.72 -4.01 11.53
N ALA A 45 7.31 -3.33 10.53
CA ALA A 45 6.61 -2.34 9.72
C ALA A 45 5.54 -2.95 8.78
N CYS A 46 5.76 -4.19 8.34
CA CYS A 46 4.89 -4.96 7.45
C CYS A 46 5.06 -6.46 7.74
N ASN A 47 4.17 -7.31 7.24
CA ASN A 47 4.40 -8.75 7.30
C ASN A 47 5.63 -9.16 6.45
N TRP A 48 6.52 -9.95 7.04
CA TRP A 48 7.69 -10.53 6.37
C TRP A 48 7.41 -11.91 5.75
N ASN A 49 8.34 -12.41 4.94
CA ASN A 49 8.29 -13.70 4.29
C ASN A 49 8.81 -14.68 5.32
N ASP A 50 7.89 -15.40 5.92
CA ASP A 50 8.17 -16.48 6.85
C ASP A 50 7.69 -17.83 6.29
N MET A 51 7.73 -17.97 4.95
CA MET A 51 7.26 -19.14 4.21
C MET A 51 5.78 -19.48 4.47
N ARG A 52 5.00 -18.48 4.91
CA ARG A 52 3.55 -18.58 5.08
C ARG A 52 2.87 -17.51 4.25
N TRP A 53 1.65 -17.80 3.81
CA TRP A 53 0.80 -16.80 3.19
C TRP A 53 0.49 -15.69 4.19
N ARG A 54 0.85 -14.46 3.82
CA ARG A 54 0.58 -13.24 4.59
C ARG A 54 -0.13 -12.24 3.69
N SER A 55 -0.95 -11.37 4.29
CA SER A 55 -1.57 -10.27 3.56
C SER A 55 -1.49 -8.99 4.39
N ASP A 56 -1.32 -7.89 3.66
CA ASP A 56 -1.50 -6.54 4.14
C ASP A 56 -2.38 -5.81 3.12
N GLY A 57 -3.28 -4.98 3.60
CA GLY A 57 -4.22 -4.28 2.74
C GLY A 57 -4.93 -3.17 3.47
N GLY A 58 -5.62 -2.35 2.69
CA GLY A 58 -6.32 -1.17 3.16
C GLY A 58 -6.44 -0.14 2.06
N LEU A 59 -6.99 1.02 2.39
CA LEU A 59 -7.11 2.13 1.44
C LEU A 59 -5.81 2.93 1.37
N LEU A 60 -5.43 3.30 0.15
CA LEU A 60 -4.55 4.45 -0.09
C LEU A 60 -5.44 5.68 -0.12
N THR A 61 -5.17 6.66 0.75
CA THR A 61 -6.06 7.81 0.98
C THR A 61 -5.40 9.16 0.75
N ASP A 62 -4.09 9.19 0.47
CA ASP A 62 -3.38 10.42 0.16
C ASP A 62 -3.77 10.95 -1.22
N LYS A 63 -4.69 11.92 -1.22
CA LYS A 63 -5.22 12.53 -2.45
C LYS A 63 -4.14 13.21 -3.28
N ALA A 64 -3.08 13.72 -2.65
CA ALA A 64 -2.00 14.39 -3.37
C ALA A 64 -1.20 13.40 -4.23
N SER A 65 -1.03 12.16 -3.77
CA SER A 65 -0.25 11.13 -4.46
C SER A 65 -1.06 10.25 -5.42
N LEU A 66 -2.39 10.18 -5.25
CA LEU A 66 -3.27 9.35 -6.07
C LEU A 66 -3.58 9.96 -7.44
N PRO A 67 -3.85 9.15 -8.49
CA PRO A 67 -3.97 7.68 -8.46
C PRO A 67 -2.64 6.93 -8.36
N VAL A 68 -2.72 5.63 -8.04
CA VAL A 68 -1.61 4.70 -8.25
C VAL A 68 -1.38 4.56 -9.75
N ARG A 69 -0.16 4.84 -10.21
CA ARG A 69 0.23 4.72 -11.61
C ARG A 69 0.77 3.33 -11.93
N GLU A 70 1.61 2.79 -11.06
CA GLU A 70 2.26 1.49 -11.20
C GLU A 70 2.32 0.80 -9.83
N MET A 71 2.19 -0.52 -9.82
CA MET A 71 2.60 -1.36 -8.70
C MET A 71 3.81 -2.16 -9.12
N ARG A 72 4.84 -2.17 -8.27
CA ARG A 72 6.08 -2.92 -8.53
C ARG A 72 6.25 -3.94 -7.44
N PHE A 73 6.39 -5.19 -7.85
CA PHE A 73 6.63 -6.33 -6.98
C PHE A 73 7.82 -7.10 -7.58
N GLY A 74 8.81 -7.40 -6.75
CA GLY A 74 10.01 -8.15 -7.12
C GLY A 74 10.24 -9.31 -6.15
N ASP A 75 11.46 -9.85 -6.16
CA ASP A 75 11.87 -11.00 -5.33
C ASP A 75 11.05 -12.27 -5.66
N PHE A 76 11.01 -12.58 -6.96
CA PHE A 76 10.39 -13.78 -7.52
C PHE A 76 11.41 -14.57 -8.38
N ASP A 77 12.66 -14.65 -7.92
CA ASP A 77 13.74 -15.31 -8.66
C ASP A 77 13.81 -16.82 -8.39
N SER A 78 13.03 -17.33 -7.44
CA SER A 78 12.86 -18.74 -7.13
C SER A 78 11.50 -19.29 -7.60
N SER A 79 11.47 -20.58 -7.98
CA SER A 79 10.25 -21.25 -8.45
C SER A 79 9.14 -21.36 -7.40
N ASN A 80 9.48 -21.19 -6.12
CA ASN A 80 8.56 -21.36 -4.99
C ASN A 80 8.08 -20.02 -4.43
N GLU A 81 8.42 -18.90 -5.08
CA GLU A 81 8.00 -17.56 -4.69
C GLU A 81 6.73 -17.17 -5.43
N HIS A 82 5.72 -16.78 -4.65
CA HIS A 82 4.41 -16.47 -5.17
C HIS A 82 3.86 -15.23 -4.47
N GLY A 83 3.19 -14.37 -5.23
CA GLY A 83 2.56 -13.17 -4.72
C GLY A 83 1.30 -12.83 -5.50
N TYR A 84 0.29 -12.35 -4.79
CA TYR A 84 -0.95 -11.86 -5.37
C TYR A 84 -1.18 -10.42 -4.94
N HIS A 85 -1.70 -9.60 -5.85
CA HIS A 85 -2.01 -8.22 -5.58
C HIS A 85 -3.35 -7.84 -6.21
N THR A 86 -4.07 -6.94 -5.55
CA THR A 86 -5.29 -6.34 -6.09
C THR A 86 -5.21 -4.83 -5.90
N LEU A 87 -5.66 -4.09 -6.92
CA LEU A 87 -5.81 -2.65 -6.86
C LEU A 87 -7.24 -2.30 -7.24
N GLY A 88 -7.97 -1.71 -6.30
CA GLY A 88 -9.33 -1.23 -6.53
C GLY A 88 -9.37 0.00 -7.44
N LYS A 89 -10.55 0.28 -7.99
CA LYS A 89 -10.80 1.53 -8.71
C LYS A 89 -10.56 2.73 -7.80
N LEU A 90 -10.00 3.81 -8.35
CA LEU A 90 -9.97 5.11 -7.68
C LEU A 90 -11.42 5.55 -7.39
N LYS A 91 -11.68 5.93 -6.13
CA LYS A 91 -12.97 6.50 -5.72
C LYS A 91 -12.79 7.97 -5.36
N CYS A 92 -13.49 8.84 -6.06
CA CYS A 92 -13.52 10.27 -5.80
C CYS A 92 -14.83 10.65 -5.11
N TYR A 93 -14.75 11.44 -4.05
CA TYR A 93 -15.91 11.92 -3.31
C TYR A 93 -15.90 13.45 -3.38
N GLY A 94 -16.97 14.03 -3.92
CA GLY A 94 -17.24 15.45 -3.83
C GLY A 94 -18.02 15.75 -2.55
N ILE A 95 -17.96 17.00 -2.11
CA ILE A 95 -18.90 17.53 -1.12
C ILE A 95 -20.10 18.00 -1.92
N SER A 96 -21.29 17.44 -1.70
CA SER A 96 -22.51 18.03 -2.26
C SER A 96 -22.75 19.34 -1.52
N GLN A 97 -22.45 20.47 -2.15
CA GLN A 97 -22.75 21.77 -1.58
C GLN A 97 -24.26 21.99 -1.73
N SER A 98 -25.03 21.61 -0.72
CA SER A 98 -26.42 22.03 -0.59
C SER A 98 -26.44 23.54 -0.40
N GLY A 99 -26.69 24.31 -1.48
CA GLY A 99 -27.16 25.70 -1.34
C GLY A 99 -26.44 26.82 -2.09
N ILE A 100 -25.76 26.59 -3.22
CA ILE A 100 -25.53 27.71 -4.16
C ILE A 100 -26.57 27.61 -5.28
N ALA A 101 -27.66 28.36 -5.12
CA ALA A 101 -28.49 28.77 -6.24
C ALA A 101 -27.69 29.80 -7.04
N VAL A 102 -27.54 29.55 -8.35
CA VAL A 102 -27.27 30.61 -9.33
C VAL A 102 -28.60 31.21 -9.75
#